data_AF-X1URE2-F1
#
_entry.id   AF-X1URE2-F1
#
_cell.length_a   1.000
_cell.length_b   1.000
_cell.length_c   1.000
_cell.angle_alpha   90.00
_cell.angle_beta   90.00
_cell.angle_gamma   90.00
#
_symmetry.space_group_name_H-M   'P 1'
#
loop_
_entity.id
_entity.type
_entity.pdbx_description
1 polymer ?
#
loop_
_entity_poly.entity_id
_entity_poly.type
_entity_poly.pdbx_seq_one_letter_code
_entity_poly.pdbx_strand_id
1 'polypeptide(L)' 'ARKWANDELKKLQKEGLSEDLEKDAEEEVQKLTAKYSEQVDELIEAKNKDIMTI' A
#
# COMPACT_ATOMS: atom_id res chain seq x y z
N ALA A 1 3.56 2.61 6.82
CA ALA A 1 4.36 2.60 5.58
C ALA A 1 3.82 3.59 4.55
N ARG A 2 2.61 3.39 3.98
CA ARG A 2 2.01 4.27 2.96
C ARG A 2 2.17 5.77 3.20
N LYS A 3 1.74 6.26 4.38
CA LYS A 3 1.83 7.69 4.73
C LYS A 3 3.26 8.24 4.62
N TRP A 4 4.25 7.52 5.14
CA TRP A 4 5.64 7.94 5.10
C TRP A 4 6.19 7.97 3.66
N ALA A 5 5.84 6.98 2.84
CA ALA A 5 6.21 6.97 1.43
C ALA A 5 5.65 8.18 0.68
N ASN A 6 4.36 8.50 0.86
CA ASN A 6 3.73 9.67 0.21
C ASN A 6 4.30 11.00 0.74
N ASP A 7 4.61 11.08 2.04
CA ASP A 7 5.23 12.27 2.62
C ASP A 7 6.64 12.50 2.02
N GLU A 8 7.37 11.44 1.70
CA GLU A 8 8.68 11.51 1.05
C GLU A 8 8.57 11.87 -0.45
N LEU A 9 7.61 11.30 -1.18
CA LEU A 9 7.34 11.66 -2.57
C LEU A 9 7.02 13.16 -2.72
N LYS A 10 6.22 13.71 -1.79
CA LYS A 10 5.93 15.15 -1.74
C LYS A 10 7.14 16.02 -1.45
N LYS A 11 8.13 15.53 -0.71
CA LYS A 11 9.40 16.25 -0.54
C LYS A 11 10.21 16.23 -1.83
N LEU A 12 10.34 15.05 -2.45
CA LEU A 12 11.06 14.89 -3.71
C LEU A 12 10.45 15.75 -4.83
N GLN A 13 9.12 15.87 -4.88
CA GLN A 13 8.42 16.78 -5.79
C GLN A 13 8.88 18.23 -5.61
N LYS A 14 9.00 18.70 -4.37
CA LYS A 14 9.52 20.04 -4.06
C LYS A 14 11.00 20.21 -4.38
N GLU A 15 11.76 19.12 -4.38
CA GLU A 15 13.19 19.08 -4.73
C GLU A 15 13.43 18.91 -6.24
N GLY A 16 12.37 18.77 -7.04
CA GLY A 16 12.43 18.77 -8.51
C GLY A 16 12.04 17.45 -9.19
N LEU A 17 11.47 16.49 -8.47
CA LEU A 17 10.86 15.31 -9.09
C LEU A 17 9.67 15.75 -9.99
N SER A 18 9.60 15.19 -11.21
CA SER A 18 8.48 15.44 -12.12
C SER A 18 7.15 14.98 -11.52
N GLU A 19 6.09 15.73 -11.79
CA GLU A 19 4.72 15.39 -11.35
C GLU A 19 4.25 14.04 -11.92
N ASP A 20 4.65 13.71 -13.16
CA ASP A 20 4.31 12.41 -13.76
C ASP A 20 4.97 11.25 -12.98
N LEU A 21 6.26 11.40 -12.63
CA LEU A 21 7.00 10.39 -11.86
C LEU A 21 6.49 10.28 -10.42
N GLU A 22 6.06 11.39 -9.81
CA GLU A 22 5.41 11.38 -8.50
C GLU A 22 4.12 10.55 -8.55
N LYS A 23 3.25 10.81 -9.52
CA LYS A 23 1.97 10.09 -9.68
C LYS A 23 2.18 8.60 -9.91
N ASP A 24 3.11 8.22 -10.79
CA ASP A 24 3.46 6.82 -11.04
C ASP A 24 3.94 6.14 -9.74
N ALA A 25 4.78 6.83 -8.97
CA ALA A 25 5.28 6.31 -7.69
C ALA A 25 4.17 6.20 -6.62
N GLU A 26 3.25 7.16 -6.56
CA GLU A 26 2.08 7.09 -5.67
C GLU A 26 1.16 5.92 -6.03
N GLU A 27 0.96 5.65 -7.32
CA GLU A 27 0.19 4.48 -7.79
C GLU A 27 0.84 3.17 -7.35
N GLU A 28 2.16 3.03 -7.49
CA GLU A 28 2.88 1.84 -7.05
C GLU A 28 2.79 1.63 -5.54
N VAL A 29 2.92 2.71 -4.75
CA VAL A 29 2.71 2.66 -3.29
C VAL A 29 1.30 2.19 -2.95
N GLN A 30 0.29 2.66 -3.68
CA GLN A 30 -1.10 2.25 -3.47
C GLN A 30 -1.34 0.80 -3.86
N LYS A 31 -0.81 0.33 -5.00
CA LYS A 31 -0.89 -1.08 -5.44
C LYS A 31 -0.27 -2.03 -4.40
N LEU A 32 0.92 -1.71 -3.91
CA LEU A 32 1.58 -2.52 -2.89
C LEU A 32 0.78 -2.53 -1.58
N THR A 33 0.28 -1.38 -1.15
CA THR A 33 -0.53 -1.29 0.07
C THR A 33 -1.81 -2.13 -0.06
N ALA A 34 -2.53 -1.99 -1.16
CA ALA A 34 -3.76 -2.75 -1.42
C ALA A 34 -3.50 -4.25 -1.44
N LYS A 35 -2.45 -4.69 -2.15
CA LYS A 35 -2.06 -6.11 -2.22
C LYS A 35 -1.83 -6.72 -0.84
N TYR A 36 -1.04 -6.07 0.01
CA TYR A 36 -0.75 -6.63 1.33
C TYR A 36 -1.94 -6.55 2.28
N SER A 37 -2.80 -5.55 2.14
CA SER A 37 -4.07 -5.50 2.88
C SER A 37 -4.97 -6.68 2.51
N GLU A 38 -5.16 -6.94 1.22
CA GLU A 38 -5.96 -8.08 0.74
C GLU A 38 -5.39 -9.42 1.22
N GLN A 39 -4.07 -9.61 1.13
CA GLN A 39 -3.42 -10.82 1.65
C GLN A 39 -3.65 -11.03 3.16
N VAL A 40 -3.65 -9.95 3.95
CA VAL A 40 -3.92 -10.03 5.39
C VAL A 40 -5.39 -10.41 5.62
N ASP A 41 -6.31 -9.80 4.89
CA ASP A 41 -7.74 -10.10 5.00
C ASP A 41 -8.02 -11.57 4.64
N GLU A 42 -7.45 -12.08 3.55
CA GLU A 42 -7.54 -13.50 3.14
C GLU A 42 -7.03 -14.45 4.24
N LEU A 43 -5.89 -14.13 4.86
CA LEU A 43 -5.32 -14.94 5.94
C LEU A 43 -6.21 -14.93 7.18
N ILE A 44 -6.82 -13.79 7.51
CA ILE A 44 -7.77 -13.67 8.62
C ILE A 44 -9.03 -14.48 8.34
N GLU A 45 -9.58 -14.39 7.13
CA GLU A 45 -10.76 -15.18 6.73
C GLU A 45 -10.48 -16.68 6.80
N ALA A 46 -9.36 -17.13 6.23
CA ALA A 46 -8.95 -18.53 6.30
C ALA A 46 -8.83 -19.00 7.75
N LYS A 47 -8.19 -18.19 8.62
CA LYS A 47 -8.04 -18.54 10.03
C LYS A 47 -9.37 -18.58 10.78
N ASN A 48 -10.27 -17.66 10.51
CA ASN A 48 -11.60 -17.63 11.10
C ASN A 48 -12.42 -18.86 10.68
N LYS A 49 -12.34 -19.25 9.40
CA LYS A 49 -13.01 -20.45 8.91
C LYS A 49 -12.50 -21.71 9.62
N ASP A 50 -11.19 -21.86 9.76
CA ASP A 50 -10.58 -22.98 10.50
C ASP A 50 -11.06 -23.04 11.96
N ILE A 51 -11.17 -21.88 12.63
CA ILE A 51 -11.66 -21.79 14.02
C ILE A 51 -13.15 -22.15 14.11
N MET A 52 -13.97 -21.75 13.13
CA MET A 52 -15.42 -21.96 13.15
C MET A 52 -15.83 -23.38 12.76
N THR A 53 -14.96 -24.16 12.14
CA THR A 53 -15.17 -25.60 11.90
C THR A 53 -14.79 -26.42 13.13
N ILE A 54 -15.76 -26.59 14.05
CA ILE A 54 -15.93 -27.76 14.92
C ILE A 54 -17.12 -28.55 14.41
#